data_AF-A0A938X2D0-F1
#
_entry.id   AF-A0A938X2D0-F1
#
_cell.length_a   1.000
_cell.length_b   1.000
_cell.length_c   1.000
_cell.angle_alpha   90.00
_cell.angle_beta   90.00
_cell.angle_gamma   90.00
#
_symmetry.space_group_name_H-M   'P 1'
#
loop_
_entity.id
_entity.type
_entity.pdbx_description
1 polymer ?
#
loop_
_entity_poly.entity_id
_entity_poly.type
_entity_poly.pdbx_seq_one_letter_code
_entity_poly.pdbx_strand_id
1 'polypeptide(L)'
;MGYRLGDMDDNGKKVLWTGWLKQYLTYRYENKPTMLTEKEKELFLSWLPELGQLFEEAVNIICKDKMAQHIDTLSLRRLDKSKLVLQYPHPMIRLLTKMLNDGTKFDYYGEYLGNIYRECKGISQEEEKEFQEALLKRGMSI
;
A
#
# COMPACT_ATOMS: atom_id res chain seq x y z
N MET A 1 15.00 7.30 -5.17
CA MET A 1 15.15 5.83 -5.13
C MET A 1 14.02 5.08 -5.82
N GLY A 2 12.76 5.53 -5.79
CA GLY A 2 11.64 4.83 -6.46
C GLY A 2 11.84 4.57 -7.96
N TYR A 3 12.44 5.52 -8.70
CA TYR A 3 12.79 5.32 -10.12
C TYR A 3 13.72 4.12 -10.35
N ARG A 4 14.72 3.94 -9.47
CA ARG A 4 15.64 2.79 -9.56
C ARG A 4 14.96 1.46 -9.27
N LEU A 5 13.88 1.44 -8.47
CA LEU A 5 13.15 0.22 -8.17
C LEU A 5 12.28 -0.22 -9.36
N GLY A 6 11.62 0.74 -10.02
CA GLY A 6 10.83 0.46 -11.23
C GLY A 6 11.68 -0.08 -12.39
N ASP A 7 12.93 0.36 -12.51
CA ASP A 7 13.86 -0.06 -13.55
C ASP A 7 14.47 -1.46 -13.31
N MET A 8 14.34 -2.03 -12.12
CA MET A 8 14.88 -3.35 -11.80
C MET A 8 13.98 -4.46 -12.32
N ASP A 9 14.60 -5.54 -12.81
CA ASP A 9 13.89 -6.77 -13.07
C ASP A 9 13.42 -7.44 -11.75
N ASP A 10 12.55 -8.42 -11.88
CA ASP A 10 11.97 -9.12 -10.72
C ASP A 10 13.03 -9.82 -9.86
N ASN A 11 14.12 -10.29 -10.48
CA ASN A 11 15.22 -10.90 -9.75
C ASN A 11 16.00 -9.86 -8.94
N GLY A 12 16.31 -8.71 -9.53
CA GLY A 12 16.95 -7.59 -8.84
C GLY A 12 16.10 -7.08 -7.68
N LYS A 13 14.77 -6.95 -7.87
CA LYS A 13 13.83 -6.59 -6.79
C LYS A 13 13.86 -7.61 -5.66
N LYS A 14 13.85 -8.91 -5.98
CA LYS A 14 14.00 -9.99 -4.99
C LYS A 14 15.31 -9.86 -4.22
N VAL A 15 16.44 -9.72 -4.90
CA VAL A 15 17.77 -9.60 -4.26
C VAL A 15 17.82 -8.39 -3.32
N LEU A 16 17.30 -7.24 -3.75
CA LEU A 16 17.23 -6.04 -2.91
C LEU A 16 16.36 -6.27 -1.66
N TRP A 17 15.18 -6.88 -1.87
CA TRP A 17 14.21 -7.18 -0.83
C TRP A 17 14.77 -8.13 0.23
N THR A 18 15.30 -9.29 -0.20
CA THR A 18 15.86 -10.30 0.69
C THR A 18 17.21 -9.87 1.28
N GLY A 19 17.95 -9.01 0.59
CA GLY A 19 19.28 -8.57 1.01
C GLY A 19 19.26 -7.63 2.21
N TRP A 20 18.50 -6.52 2.14
CA TRP A 20 18.46 -5.57 3.26
C TRP A 20 17.12 -4.87 3.43
N LEU A 21 16.35 -4.67 2.36
CA LEU A 21 15.18 -3.78 2.40
C LEU A 21 14.07 -4.30 3.32
N LYS A 22 13.76 -5.61 3.27
CA LYS A 22 12.76 -6.22 4.16
C LYS A 22 13.15 -6.08 5.62
N GLN A 23 14.40 -6.39 5.96
CA GLN A 23 14.89 -6.32 7.34
C GLN A 23 14.91 -4.88 7.84
N TYR A 24 15.36 -3.95 7.01
CA TYR A 24 15.35 -2.52 7.31
C TYR A 24 13.94 -2.04 7.63
N LEU A 25 12.96 -2.33 6.76
CA LEU A 25 11.57 -1.95 6.99
C LEU A 25 11.03 -2.55 8.29
N THR A 26 11.23 -3.84 8.49
CA THR A 26 10.77 -4.55 9.68
C THR A 26 11.32 -3.90 10.95
N TYR A 27 12.63 -3.61 10.99
CA TYR A 27 13.25 -2.97 12.16
C TYR A 27 12.75 -1.55 12.39
N ARG A 28 12.60 -0.74 11.34
CA ARG A 28 12.07 0.63 11.47
C ARG A 28 10.63 0.62 11.97
N TYR A 29 9.78 -0.31 11.53
CA TYR A 29 8.42 -0.48 12.06
C TYR A 29 8.39 -1.01 13.51
N GLU A 30 9.42 -1.72 13.95
CA GLU A 30 9.62 -2.12 15.36
C GLU A 30 10.34 -1.05 16.21
N ASN A 31 10.46 0.18 15.71
CA ASN A 31 11.15 1.29 16.38
C ASN A 31 12.64 1.00 16.67
N LYS A 32 13.34 0.32 15.76
CA LYS A 32 14.77 -0.02 15.87
C LYS A 32 15.58 0.59 14.71
N PRO A 33 16.49 1.55 14.95
CA PRO A 33 16.67 2.32 16.19
C PRO A 33 15.61 3.42 16.38
N THR A 34 14.87 3.78 15.33
CA THR A 34 13.80 4.78 15.39
C THR A 34 12.71 4.46 14.38
N MET A 35 11.48 4.89 14.65
CA MET A 35 10.35 4.72 13.74
C MET A 35 10.55 5.42 12.39
N LEU A 36 9.81 4.97 11.38
CA LEU A 36 9.70 5.69 10.12
C LEU A 36 9.03 7.05 10.34
N THR A 37 9.64 8.10 9.81
CA THR A 37 9.02 9.41 9.68
C THR A 37 7.87 9.35 8.68
N GLU A 38 6.93 10.31 8.74
CA GLU A 38 5.81 10.38 7.78
C GLU A 38 6.29 10.38 6.32
N LYS A 39 7.32 11.17 5.99
CA LYS A 39 7.88 11.22 4.63
C LYS A 39 8.47 9.89 4.19
N GLU A 40 9.06 9.11 5.10
CA GLU A 40 9.55 7.77 4.77
C GLU A 40 8.38 6.81 4.53
N LYS A 41 7.30 6.90 5.32
CA LYS A 41 6.08 6.09 5.10
C LYS A 41 5.46 6.39 3.74
N GLU A 42 5.32 7.66 3.38
CA GLU A 42 4.87 8.10 2.05
C GLU A 42 5.75 7.53 0.94
N LEU A 43 7.07 7.64 1.10
CA LEU A 43 8.03 7.11 0.13
C LEU A 43 7.89 5.60 -0.06
N PHE A 44 7.74 4.83 1.02
CA PHE A 44 7.55 3.37 0.91
C PHE A 44 6.23 2.99 0.26
N LEU A 45 5.16 3.71 0.55
CA LEU A 45 3.87 3.50 -0.11
C LEU A 45 3.98 3.79 -1.62
N SER A 46 4.76 4.79 -2.02
CA SER A 46 5.02 5.07 -3.44
C SER A 46 5.79 3.97 -4.18
N TRP A 47 6.47 3.06 -3.45
CA TRP A 47 7.23 1.94 -4.02
C TRP A 47 6.40 0.66 -4.17
N LEU A 48 5.31 0.52 -3.42
CA LEU A 48 4.45 -0.66 -3.46
C LEU A 48 4.05 -1.10 -4.88
N PRO A 49 3.66 -0.19 -5.79
CA PRO A 49 3.31 -0.55 -7.17
C PRO A 49 4.43 -1.29 -7.93
N GLU A 50 5.68 -1.04 -7.57
CA GLU A 50 6.86 -1.55 -8.28
C GLU A 50 7.30 -2.93 -7.77
N LEU A 51 6.80 -3.37 -6.61
CA LEU A 51 7.28 -4.58 -5.93
C LEU A 51 6.78 -5.89 -6.55
N GLY A 52 5.78 -5.84 -7.43
CA GLY A 52 5.26 -7.01 -8.14
C GLY A 52 4.92 -8.14 -7.18
N GLN A 53 5.58 -9.29 -7.34
CA GLN A 53 5.36 -10.48 -6.53
C GLN A 53 5.66 -10.32 -5.02
N LEU A 54 6.37 -9.26 -4.63
CA LEU A 54 6.71 -8.95 -3.23
C LEU A 54 5.66 -8.08 -2.55
N PHE A 55 4.62 -7.66 -3.29
CA PHE A 55 3.60 -6.73 -2.82
C PHE A 55 2.89 -7.19 -1.55
N GLU A 56 2.41 -8.44 -1.52
CA GLU A 56 1.71 -9.00 -0.35
C GLU A 56 2.58 -8.92 0.92
N GLU A 57 3.84 -9.32 0.81
CA GLU A 57 4.76 -9.31 1.94
C GLU A 57 5.05 -7.89 2.42
N ALA A 58 5.20 -6.93 1.49
CA ALA A 58 5.39 -5.54 1.83
C ALA A 58 4.17 -4.95 2.54
N VAL A 59 2.95 -5.25 2.07
CA VAL A 59 1.70 -4.85 2.74
C VAL A 59 1.62 -5.44 4.15
N ASN A 60 1.98 -6.72 4.33
CA ASN A 60 1.99 -7.38 5.64
C ASN A 60 2.94 -6.68 6.64
N ILE A 61 4.00 -6.04 6.18
CA ILE A 61 4.93 -5.28 7.03
C ILE A 61 4.37 -3.90 7.32
N ILE A 62 3.96 -3.16 6.28
CA ILE A 62 3.54 -1.76 6.39
C ILE A 62 2.25 -1.61 7.21
N CYS A 63 1.30 -2.55 7.10
CA CYS A 63 0.04 -2.48 7.82
C CYS A 63 0.14 -2.78 9.34
N LYS A 64 1.33 -3.15 9.86
CA LYS A 64 1.54 -3.40 11.30
C LYS A 64 1.56 -2.13 12.15
N ASP A 65 1.80 -0.98 11.53
CA ASP A 65 1.88 0.31 12.19
C ASP A 65 0.87 1.29 11.56
N LYS A 66 0.85 2.52 12.08
CA LYS A 66 0.07 3.61 11.51
C LYS A 66 0.54 3.96 10.10
N MET A 67 -0.40 4.07 9.17
CA MET A 67 -0.19 4.49 7.79
C MET A 67 0.30 5.94 7.72
N ALA A 68 0.88 6.30 6.58
CA ALA A 68 1.19 7.69 6.28
C ALA A 68 -0.07 8.56 6.39
N GLN A 69 0.09 9.77 6.91
CA GLN A 69 -1.02 10.72 7.05
C GLN A 69 -1.54 11.25 5.71
N HIS A 70 -0.71 11.19 4.67
CA HIS A 70 -1.02 11.70 3.34
C HIS A 70 -0.58 10.71 2.26
N ILE A 71 -1.37 10.64 1.19
CA ILE A 71 -1.01 9.97 -0.07
C ILE A 71 -1.34 10.90 -1.22
N ASP A 72 -0.31 11.21 -2.00
CA ASP A 72 -0.47 12.04 -3.17
C ASP A 72 -1.22 11.32 -4.30
N THR A 73 -1.78 12.11 -5.21
CA THR A 73 -2.52 11.59 -6.36
C THR A 73 -1.66 10.67 -7.24
N LEU A 74 -0.36 10.95 -7.36
CA LEU A 74 0.55 10.19 -8.21
C LEU A 74 0.77 8.77 -7.69
N SER A 75 0.92 8.61 -6.38
CA SER A 75 1.13 7.34 -5.69
C SER A 75 -0.11 6.47 -5.81
N LEU A 76 -1.31 7.05 -5.59
CA LEU A 76 -2.56 6.31 -5.76
C LEU A 76 -2.81 5.92 -7.22
N ARG A 77 -2.51 6.83 -8.18
CA ARG A 77 -2.56 6.53 -9.61
C ARG A 77 -1.62 5.39 -10.01
N ARG A 78 -0.40 5.36 -9.47
CA ARG A 78 0.56 4.27 -9.72
C ARG A 78 0.05 2.95 -9.16
N LEU A 79 -0.57 2.97 -7.98
CA LEU A 79 -1.17 1.79 -7.38
C LEU A 79 -2.30 1.21 -8.26
N ASP A 80 -3.22 2.05 -8.76
CA ASP A 80 -4.26 1.63 -9.71
C ASP A 80 -3.63 1.04 -11.00
N LYS A 81 -2.69 1.77 -11.60
CA LYS A 81 -2.03 1.35 -12.85
C LYS A 81 -1.20 0.07 -12.73
N SER A 82 -0.72 -0.28 -11.54
CA SER A 82 0.05 -1.50 -11.31
C SER A 82 -0.77 -2.76 -11.57
N LYS A 83 -2.10 -2.66 -11.44
CA LYS A 83 -3.04 -3.80 -11.51
C LYS A 83 -2.69 -4.95 -10.56
N LEU A 84 -1.93 -4.66 -9.49
CA LEU A 84 -1.59 -5.64 -8.46
C LEU A 84 -2.83 -6.17 -7.74
N VAL A 85 -3.93 -5.41 -7.72
CA VAL A 85 -5.22 -5.84 -7.18
C VAL A 85 -5.76 -7.11 -7.85
N LEU A 86 -5.43 -7.35 -9.12
CA LEU A 86 -5.87 -8.56 -9.84
C LEU A 86 -5.16 -9.82 -9.36
N GLN A 87 -3.92 -9.68 -8.87
CA GLN A 87 -3.10 -10.80 -8.37
C GLN A 87 -3.18 -10.93 -6.85
N TYR A 88 -3.33 -9.80 -6.16
CA TYR A 88 -3.29 -9.66 -4.70
C TYR A 88 -4.51 -8.86 -4.20
N PRO A 89 -5.74 -9.36 -4.39
CA PRO A 89 -6.95 -8.65 -3.97
C PRO A 89 -7.05 -8.47 -2.45
N HIS A 90 -6.77 -9.53 -1.66
CA HIS A 90 -6.81 -9.44 -0.18
C HIS A 90 -5.75 -8.49 0.39
N PRO A 91 -4.47 -8.54 -0.03
CA PRO A 91 -3.50 -7.54 0.42
C PRO A 91 -3.89 -6.12 0.00
N MET A 92 -4.42 -5.93 -1.21
CA MET A 92 -4.83 -4.61 -1.69
C MET A 92 -5.98 -4.03 -0.85
N ILE A 93 -7.05 -4.78 -0.62
CA ILE A 93 -8.20 -4.27 0.14
C ILE A 93 -7.81 -3.94 1.57
N ARG A 94 -7.00 -4.80 2.20
CA ARG A 94 -6.48 -4.56 3.55
C ARG A 94 -5.62 -3.30 3.63
N LEU A 95 -4.78 -3.05 2.63
CA LEU A 95 -3.97 -1.83 2.54
C LEU A 95 -4.86 -0.59 2.51
N LEU A 96 -5.86 -0.56 1.64
CA LEU A 96 -6.78 0.58 1.49
C LEU A 96 -7.64 0.77 2.74
N THR A 97 -8.19 -0.30 3.31
CA THR A 97 -8.95 -0.27 4.57
C THR A 97 -8.10 0.30 5.70
N LYS A 98 -6.83 -0.11 5.81
CA LYS A 98 -5.91 0.41 6.84
C LYS A 98 -5.65 1.91 6.67
N MET A 99 -5.42 2.39 5.44
CA MET A 99 -5.25 3.82 5.17
C MET A 99 -6.48 4.62 5.59
N LEU A 100 -7.67 4.14 5.23
CA LEU A 100 -8.93 4.80 5.59
C LEU A 100 -9.14 4.85 7.11
N ASN A 101 -8.94 3.73 7.80
CA ASN A 101 -9.11 3.63 9.26
C ASN A 101 -8.09 4.47 10.04
N ASP A 102 -6.85 4.59 9.55
CA ASP A 102 -5.82 5.43 10.18
C ASP A 102 -5.97 6.92 9.86
N GLY A 103 -6.93 7.26 8.99
CA GLY A 103 -7.26 8.63 8.64
C GLY A 103 -6.36 9.24 7.57
N THR A 104 -5.66 8.44 6.77
CA THR A 104 -4.85 8.89 5.63
C THR A 104 -5.67 9.79 4.72
N LYS A 105 -5.14 10.98 4.42
CA LYS A 105 -5.73 11.93 3.49
C LYS A 105 -5.22 11.64 2.08
N PHE A 106 -6.12 11.72 1.11
CA PHE A 106 -5.82 11.55 -0.30
C PHE A 106 -6.08 12.86 -1.02
N ASP A 107 -5.15 13.32 -1.85
CA ASP A 107 -5.36 14.53 -2.66
C ASP A 107 -6.53 14.35 -3.65
N TYR A 108 -6.59 13.19 -4.30
CA TYR A 108 -7.64 12.81 -5.22
C TYR A 108 -7.82 11.29 -5.19
N TYR A 109 -8.96 10.82 -4.69
CA TYR A 109 -9.21 9.40 -4.44
C TYR A 109 -10.27 8.78 -5.34
N GLY A 110 -11.30 9.54 -5.75
CA GLY A 110 -12.55 8.98 -6.30
C GLY A 110 -12.32 8.01 -7.46
N GLU A 111 -11.63 8.45 -8.51
CA GLU A 111 -11.37 7.61 -9.68
C GLU A 111 -10.48 6.41 -9.36
N TYR A 112 -9.29 6.65 -8.78
CA TYR A 112 -8.28 5.60 -8.60
C TYR A 112 -8.68 4.57 -7.55
N LEU A 113 -9.22 5.02 -6.41
CA LEU A 113 -9.66 4.14 -5.32
C LEU A 113 -10.90 3.35 -5.76
N GLY A 114 -11.82 3.98 -6.49
CA GLY A 114 -12.97 3.30 -7.10
C GLY A 114 -12.58 2.28 -8.17
N ASN A 115 -11.59 2.58 -9.01
CA ASN A 115 -11.04 1.62 -9.99
C ASN A 115 -10.47 0.38 -9.30
N ILE A 116 -9.59 0.58 -8.31
CA ILE A 116 -8.98 -0.52 -7.56
C ILE A 116 -10.07 -1.37 -6.90
N TYR A 117 -11.05 -0.74 -6.23
CA TYR A 117 -12.12 -1.48 -5.57
C TYR A 117 -12.99 -2.27 -6.57
N ARG A 118 -13.36 -1.68 -7.72
CA ARG A 118 -14.15 -2.38 -8.76
C ARG A 118 -13.42 -3.59 -9.32
N GLU A 119 -12.10 -3.51 -9.46
CA GLU A 119 -11.25 -4.60 -9.93
C GLU A 119 -10.93 -5.64 -8.83
N CYS A 120 -11.14 -5.30 -7.57
CA CYS A 120 -10.92 -6.20 -6.44
C CYS A 120 -11.98 -7.32 -6.43
N LYS A 121 -11.60 -8.50 -6.93
CA LYS A 121 -12.45 -9.70 -6.97
C LYS A 121 -11.90 -10.78 -6.05
N GLY A 122 -12.79 -11.61 -5.50
CA GLY A 122 -12.40 -12.76 -4.66
C GLY A 122 -12.17 -12.44 -3.18
N ILE A 123 -12.38 -11.20 -2.74
CA ILE A 123 -12.36 -10.84 -1.31
C ILE A 123 -13.56 -11.43 -0.56
N SER A 124 -13.40 -11.64 0.74
CA SER A 124 -14.47 -12.11 1.61
C SER A 124 -15.53 -11.03 1.86
N GLN A 125 -16.72 -11.45 2.28
CA GLN A 125 -17.79 -10.52 2.69
C GLN A 125 -17.37 -9.66 3.89
N GLU A 126 -16.51 -10.19 4.77
CA GLU A 126 -15.97 -9.44 5.91
C GLU A 126 -15.04 -8.32 5.45
N GLU A 127 -14.08 -8.61 4.57
CA GLU A 127 -13.18 -7.60 3.99
C GLU A 127 -13.95 -6.51 3.23
N GLU A 128 -14.97 -6.90 2.48
CA GLU A 128 -15.84 -5.95 1.78
C GLU A 128 -16.57 -5.03 2.75
N LYS A 129 -17.17 -5.60 3.80
CA LYS A 129 -17.88 -4.85 4.83
C LYS A 129 -16.94 -3.89 5.57
N GLU A 130 -15.77 -4.35 6.00
CA GLU A 130 -14.79 -3.52 6.70
C GLU A 130 -14.35 -2.32 5.86
N PHE A 131 -14.12 -2.55 4.57
CA PHE A 131 -13.74 -1.49 3.65
C PHE A 131 -14.86 -0.45 3.47
N GLN A 132 -16.10 -0.91 3.27
CA GLN A 132 -17.26 -0.03 3.15
C GLN A 132 -17.49 0.79 4.43
N GLU A 133 -17.36 0.17 5.60
CA GLU A 133 -17.43 0.88 6.88
C GLU A 133 -16.32 1.94 7.00
N ALA A 134 -15.09 1.63 6.55
CA ALA A 134 -13.98 2.58 6.57
C ALA A 134 -14.23 3.79 5.66
N LEU A 135 -14.83 3.58 4.47
CA LEU A 135 -15.25 4.66 3.58
C LEU A 135 -16.33 5.54 4.21
N LEU A 136 -17.38 4.92 4.77
CA LEU A 136 -18.49 5.64 5.40
C LEU A 136 -18.03 6.48 6.60
N LYS A 137 -17.12 5.96 7.44
CA LYS A 137 -16.50 6.71 8.54
C LYS A 137 -15.76 7.96 8.08
N ARG A 138 -15.31 7.98 6.82
CA ARG A 138 -14.61 9.11 6.20
C ARG A 138 -15.55 10.02 5.40
N GLY A 139 -16.84 9.71 5.32
CA GLY A 139 -17.79 10.42 4.47
C GLY A 139 -17.51 10.24 2.98
N MET A 140 -16.86 9.14 2.60
CA MET A 140 -16.46 8.83 1.23
C MET A 140 -17.44 7.82 0.62
N SER A 141 -17.69 7.94 -0.67
CA SER A 141 -18.49 7.00 -1.46
C SER A 141 -17.81 6.81 -2.81
N ILE A 142 -17.67 5.56 -3.24
CA ILE A 142 -17.02 5.13 -4.49
C ILE A 142 -17.77 3.97 -5.13
#